data_AF-C3M9M9-F1
#
_entry.id   AF-C3M9M9-F1
#
_cell.length_a   1.000
_cell.length_b   1.000
_cell.length_c   1.000
_cell.angle_alpha   90.00
_cell.angle_beta   90.00
_cell.angle_gamma   90.00
#
_symmetry.space_group_name_H-M   'P 1'
#
loop_
_entity.id
_entity.type
_entity.pdbx_description
1 polymer ?
#
loop_
_entity_poly.entity_id
_entity_poly.type
_entity_poly.pdbx_seq_one_letter_code
_entity_poly.pdbx_strand_id
1 'polypeptide(L)'
;MKKHILVVAVGIAFSSTPSLARKLNGADVYLLKGTCDKLVVGDEIYAPCAPGLVSTSYPNGRVGFHFSTQEGIAISFSGMDGENPAKDADVSLIDKVIINVKGGDGAEDFEADGKCMYTNPFTGEPATVTCSGRIGDGRTFSAIFTTDGSKPE
;
A
#
# COMPACT_ATOMS: atom_id res chain seq x y z
N MET A 1 41.80 -33.70 44.15
CA MET A 1 42.14 -32.70 43.11
C MET A 1 40.82 -32.22 42.50
N LYS A 2 40.53 -30.93 42.60
CA LYS A 2 39.24 -30.29 42.23
C LYS A 2 39.29 -29.89 40.75
N LYS A 3 38.35 -30.34 39.90
CA LYS A 3 38.09 -29.80 38.55
C LYS A 3 36.62 -30.02 38.19
N HIS A 4 35.78 -28.99 38.34
CA HIS A 4 35.27 -28.07 37.31
C HIS A 4 33.94 -28.55 36.71
N ILE A 5 32.85 -28.02 37.29
CA ILE A 5 31.49 -28.12 36.74
C ILE A 5 31.43 -27.18 35.54
N LEU A 6 31.15 -27.73 34.36
CA LEU A 6 30.84 -26.96 33.17
C LEU A 6 29.36 -26.57 33.22
N VAL A 7 29.05 -25.30 33.44
CA VAL A 7 27.69 -24.77 33.31
C VAL A 7 27.48 -24.42 31.84
N VAL A 8 26.64 -25.20 31.14
CA VAL A 8 26.20 -24.89 29.79
C VAL A 8 25.05 -23.89 29.90
N ALA A 9 25.32 -22.62 29.62
CA ALA A 9 24.30 -21.60 29.45
C ALA A 9 23.63 -21.79 28.09
N VAL A 10 22.40 -22.32 28.09
CA VAL A 10 21.55 -22.37 26.90
C VAL A 10 20.97 -20.97 26.68
N GLY A 11 21.62 -20.19 25.82
CA GLY A 11 21.11 -18.91 25.37
C GLY A 11 19.94 -19.11 24.39
N ILE A 12 18.72 -18.79 24.82
CA ILE A 12 17.56 -18.74 23.94
C ILE A 12 17.67 -17.44 23.13
N ALA A 13 18.15 -17.53 21.89
CA ALA A 13 18.15 -16.43 20.95
C ALA A 13 16.74 -16.23 20.38
N PHE A 14 15.98 -15.28 20.93
CA PHE A 14 14.76 -14.79 20.28
C PHE A 14 15.15 -14.02 19.01
N SER A 15 15.08 -14.69 17.87
CA SER A 15 15.20 -14.04 16.57
C SER A 15 13.87 -13.37 16.25
N SER A 16 13.70 -12.11 16.64
CA SER A 16 12.59 -11.30 16.13
C SER A 16 12.87 -10.98 14.67
N THR A 17 12.41 -11.81 13.74
CA THR A 17 12.37 -11.41 12.33
C THR A 17 11.38 -10.25 12.22
N PRO A 18 11.80 -9.06 11.74
CA PRO A 18 10.83 -8.04 11.38
C PRO A 18 9.97 -8.63 10.25
N SER A 19 8.68 -8.85 10.57
CA SER A 19 7.67 -9.14 9.57
C SER A 19 7.55 -7.92 8.67
N LEU A 20 7.56 -8.15 7.35
CA LEU A 20 7.42 -7.10 6.34
C LEU A 20 5.99 -6.63 6.15
N ALA A 21 5.05 -7.38 6.70
CA ALA A 21 3.65 -7.04 6.71
C ALA A 21 3.21 -6.90 8.17
N ARG A 22 2.46 -5.85 8.46
CA ARG A 22 1.66 -5.79 9.69
C ARG A 22 0.27 -6.33 9.38
N LYS A 23 -0.20 -7.26 10.20
CA LYS A 23 -1.60 -7.71 10.11
C LYS A 23 -2.51 -6.71 10.81
N LEU A 24 -3.42 -6.09 10.07
CA LEU A 24 -4.41 -5.16 10.60
C LEU A 24 -5.79 -5.54 10.07
N ASN A 25 -6.73 -5.85 10.96
CA ASN A 25 -8.12 -6.22 10.60
C ASN A 25 -8.21 -7.30 9.51
N GLY A 26 -7.30 -8.27 9.51
CA GLY A 26 -7.26 -9.36 8.54
C GLY A 26 -6.56 -9.05 7.22
N ALA A 27 -6.09 -7.81 7.00
CA ALA A 27 -5.26 -7.45 5.86
C ALA A 27 -3.76 -7.56 6.21
N ASP A 28 -2.97 -7.94 5.22
CA ASP A 28 -1.53 -7.67 5.21
C ASP A 28 -1.33 -6.22 4.76
N VAL A 29 -0.59 -5.44 5.56
CA VAL A 29 -0.36 -4.02 5.34
C VAL A 29 1.13 -3.76 5.15
N TYR A 30 1.45 -3.04 4.08
CA TYR A 30 2.81 -2.68 3.68
C TYR A 30 2.94 -1.17 3.52
N LEU A 31 4.02 -0.60 4.05
CA LEU A 31 4.43 0.75 3.72
C LEU A 31 5.49 0.71 2.61
N LEU A 32 5.17 1.31 1.47
CA LEU A 32 6.08 1.50 0.33
C LEU A 32 6.62 2.92 0.36
N LYS A 33 7.94 3.09 0.46
CA LYS A 33 8.60 4.40 0.39
C LYS A 33 8.86 4.78 -1.06
N GLY A 34 8.79 6.07 -1.37
CA GLY A 34 8.96 6.53 -2.74
C GLY A 34 8.45 7.94 -2.99
N THR A 35 8.10 8.19 -4.25
CA THR A 35 7.65 9.49 -4.75
C THR A 35 6.22 9.41 -5.28
N CYS A 36 5.41 10.37 -4.88
CA CYS A 36 4.05 10.57 -5.39
C CYS A 36 4.10 11.49 -6.61
N ASP A 37 4.22 10.91 -7.80
CA ASP A 37 4.38 11.65 -9.05
C ASP A 37 3.05 12.28 -9.53
N LYS A 38 1.92 11.66 -9.16
CA LYS A 38 0.58 12.14 -9.51
C LYS A 38 -0.46 11.66 -8.49
N LEU A 39 -1.38 12.53 -8.11
CA LEU A 39 -2.62 12.18 -7.40
C LEU A 39 -3.70 13.21 -7.73
N VAL A 40 -4.73 12.78 -8.45
CA VAL A 40 -5.83 13.63 -8.94
C VAL A 40 -7.17 12.93 -8.74
N VAL A 41 -8.16 13.65 -8.22
CA VAL A 41 -9.56 13.22 -8.15
C VAL A 41 -10.47 14.38 -8.59
N GLY A 42 -11.23 14.18 -9.66
CA GLY A 42 -11.92 15.28 -10.35
C GLY A 42 -10.93 16.33 -10.83
N ASP A 43 -11.19 17.59 -10.46
CA ASP A 43 -10.31 18.73 -10.77
C ASP A 43 -9.28 19.01 -9.66
N GLU A 44 -9.30 18.24 -8.56
CA GLU A 44 -8.40 18.44 -7.42
C GLU A 44 -7.07 17.72 -7.65
N ILE A 45 -5.98 18.49 -7.59
CA ILE A 45 -4.60 17.99 -7.66
C ILE A 45 -4.04 17.98 -6.24
N TYR A 46 -3.62 16.81 -5.77
CA TYR A 46 -3.14 16.59 -4.40
C TYR A 46 -1.61 16.46 -4.30
N ALA A 47 -0.88 17.03 -5.26
CA ALA A 47 0.59 17.02 -5.29
C ALA A 47 1.16 18.29 -4.64
N PRO A 48 2.25 18.20 -3.83
CA PRO A 48 3.03 16.99 -3.51
C PRO A 48 2.42 16.17 -2.35
N CYS A 49 2.03 14.92 -2.61
CA CYS A 49 1.55 14.01 -1.57
C CYS A 49 2.72 13.37 -0.78
N ALA A 50 2.43 12.71 0.35
CA ALA A 50 3.43 12.15 1.25
C ALA A 50 4.36 11.14 0.55
N PRO A 51 5.64 11.01 0.97
CA PRO A 51 6.62 10.11 0.36
C PRO A 51 6.43 8.64 0.77
N GLY A 52 5.18 8.20 0.86
CA GLY A 52 4.80 6.86 1.28
C GLY A 52 3.44 6.48 0.73
N LEU A 53 3.35 5.25 0.23
CA LEU A 53 2.11 4.61 -0.20
C LEU A 53 1.87 3.41 0.71
N VAL A 54 0.72 3.39 1.39
CA VAL A 54 0.31 2.17 2.09
C VAL A 54 -0.40 1.27 1.10
N SER A 55 0.03 0.02 1.02
CA SER A 55 -0.64 -1.03 0.26
C SER A 55 -1.26 -2.04 1.22
N THR A 56 -2.47 -2.48 0.92
CA THR A 56 -3.16 -3.53 1.67
C THR A 56 -3.53 -4.69 0.77
N SER A 57 -3.43 -5.91 1.31
CA SER A 57 -3.90 -7.13 0.66
C SER A 57 -4.76 -7.91 1.63
N TYR A 58 -5.99 -8.22 1.22
CA TYR A 58 -6.95 -8.99 2.00
C TYR A 58 -7.04 -10.43 1.48
N PRO A 59 -7.32 -11.42 2.36
CA PRO A 59 -7.45 -12.83 1.97
C PRO A 59 -8.53 -13.12 0.91
N ASN A 60 -9.50 -12.23 0.74
CA ASN A 60 -10.53 -12.35 -0.29
C ASN A 60 -10.08 -11.82 -1.67
N GLY A 61 -8.83 -11.39 -1.80
CA GLY A 61 -8.28 -10.79 -3.03
C GLY A 61 -8.54 -9.29 -3.16
N ARG A 62 -9.08 -8.61 -2.14
CA ARG A 62 -9.18 -7.14 -2.17
C ARG A 62 -7.81 -6.52 -1.95
N VAL A 63 -7.46 -5.55 -2.77
CA VAL A 63 -6.22 -4.77 -2.70
C VAL A 63 -6.59 -3.30 -2.48
N GLY A 64 -5.77 -2.59 -1.71
CA GLY A 64 -5.93 -1.16 -1.46
C GLY A 64 -4.62 -0.40 -1.64
N PHE A 65 -4.70 0.77 -2.28
CA PHE A 65 -3.60 1.72 -2.40
C PHE A 65 -4.01 3.03 -1.72
N HIS A 66 -3.36 3.36 -0.61
CA HIS A 66 -3.74 4.45 0.28
C HIS A 66 -2.69 5.55 0.24
N PHE A 67 -3.03 6.63 -0.45
CA PHE A 67 -2.26 7.85 -0.55
C PHE A 67 -2.60 8.77 0.62
N SER A 68 -1.65 9.57 1.05
CA SER A 68 -1.86 10.62 2.04
C SER A 68 -1.24 11.92 1.55
N THR A 69 -1.91 13.03 1.82
CA THR A 69 -1.42 14.38 1.54
C THR A 69 -0.81 15.00 2.79
N GLN A 70 -0.04 16.06 2.64
CA GLN A 70 0.58 16.74 3.80
C GLN A 70 -0.47 17.45 4.66
N GLU A 71 -1.60 17.81 4.04
CA GLU A 71 -2.77 18.46 4.60
C GLU A 71 -3.65 17.49 5.40
N GLY A 72 -3.32 16.20 5.42
CA GLY A 72 -4.04 15.19 6.20
C GLY A 72 -5.27 14.61 5.48
N ILE A 73 -5.35 14.73 4.16
CA ILE A 73 -6.32 14.01 3.33
C ILE A 73 -5.73 12.66 2.96
N ALA A 74 -6.45 11.58 3.25
CA ALA A 74 -6.13 10.23 2.80
C ALA A 74 -7.06 9.84 1.65
N ILE A 75 -6.50 9.36 0.54
CA ILE A 75 -7.24 8.91 -0.65
C ILE A 75 -6.88 7.46 -0.89
N SER A 76 -7.88 6.58 -0.88
CA SER A 76 -7.68 5.15 -1.11
C SER A 76 -8.36 4.71 -2.38
N PHE A 77 -7.65 3.93 -3.19
CA PHE A 77 -8.24 3.17 -4.30
C PHE A 77 -8.31 1.71 -3.87
N SER A 78 -9.52 1.16 -3.80
CA SER A 78 -9.76 -0.22 -3.41
C SER A 78 -10.42 -0.98 -4.53
N GLY A 79 -9.99 -2.23 -4.72
CA GLY A 79 -10.45 -3.07 -5.79
C GLY A 79 -10.16 -4.54 -5.55
N MET A 80 -10.59 -5.38 -6.49
CA MET A 80 -10.29 -6.81 -6.46
C MET A 80 -9.08 -7.11 -7.34
N ASP A 81 -8.27 -8.10 -6.94
CA ASP A 81 -7.22 -8.63 -7.77
C ASP A 81 -7.77 -9.11 -9.12
N GLY A 82 -7.05 -8.79 -10.19
CA GLY A 82 -7.43 -9.03 -11.57
C GLY A 82 -6.55 -10.08 -12.25
N GLU A 83 -6.76 -10.28 -13.54
CA GLU A 83 -5.87 -11.14 -14.33
C GLU A 83 -4.55 -10.42 -14.62
N ASN A 84 -3.44 -11.05 -14.21
CA ASN A 84 -2.10 -10.51 -14.39
C ASN A 84 -1.72 -10.45 -15.88
N PRO A 85 -1.36 -9.27 -16.43
CA PRO A 85 -0.97 -9.14 -17.84
C PRO A 85 0.39 -9.75 -18.16
N ALA A 86 1.25 -9.95 -17.16
CA ALA A 86 2.56 -10.59 -17.29
C ALA A 86 3.00 -11.19 -15.94
N LYS A 87 4.08 -11.98 -15.96
CA LYS A 87 4.59 -12.67 -14.76
C LYS A 87 4.86 -11.75 -13.57
N ASP A 88 5.41 -10.56 -13.83
CA ASP A 88 5.84 -9.61 -12.80
C ASP A 88 5.01 -8.31 -12.81
N ALA A 89 3.80 -8.38 -13.39
CA ALA A 89 2.87 -7.28 -13.45
C ALA A 89 1.50 -7.74 -12.95
N ASP A 90 0.99 -7.02 -11.96
CA ASP A 90 -0.28 -7.26 -11.30
C ASP A 90 -1.29 -6.16 -11.67
N VAL A 91 -2.57 -6.49 -11.58
CA VAL A 91 -3.68 -5.57 -11.82
C VAL A 91 -4.68 -5.68 -10.70
N SER A 92 -5.10 -4.54 -10.13
CA SER A 92 -6.28 -4.48 -9.28
C SER A 92 -7.39 -3.73 -9.99
N LEU A 93 -8.58 -4.32 -10.07
CA LEU A 93 -9.80 -3.74 -10.64
C LEU A 93 -10.49 -2.88 -9.57
N ILE A 94 -10.36 -1.56 -9.69
CA ILE A 94 -10.81 -0.59 -8.70
C ILE A 94 -12.32 -0.41 -8.80
N ASP A 95 -13.00 -0.73 -7.71
CA ASP A 95 -14.45 -0.59 -7.55
C ASP A 95 -14.82 0.52 -6.54
N LYS A 96 -13.85 1.02 -5.77
CA LYS A 96 -14.08 2.08 -4.76
C LYS A 96 -12.95 3.11 -4.70
N VAL A 97 -13.36 4.37 -4.58
CA VAL A 97 -12.50 5.48 -4.14
C VAL A 97 -12.97 5.94 -2.76
N ILE A 98 -12.08 6.03 -1.80
CA ILE A 98 -12.40 6.41 -0.42
C ILE A 98 -11.59 7.65 -0.06
N ILE A 99 -12.27 8.72 0.36
CA ILE A 99 -11.64 9.98 0.75
C ILE A 99 -11.89 10.21 2.23
N ASN A 100 -10.82 10.41 3.00
CA ASN A 100 -10.91 10.70 4.43
C ASN A 100 -10.10 11.95 4.75
N VAL A 101 -10.78 13.00 5.22
CA VAL A 101 -10.15 14.26 5.62
C VAL A 101 -9.94 14.25 7.13
N LYS A 102 -8.69 14.46 7.57
CA LYS A 102 -8.37 14.54 9.00
C LYS A 102 -9.20 15.62 9.68
N GLY A 103 -9.99 15.22 10.68
CA GLY A 103 -10.88 16.12 11.43
C GLY A 103 -12.24 16.38 10.78
N GLY A 104 -12.55 15.71 9.66
CA GLY A 104 -13.89 15.70 9.06
C GLY A 104 -14.83 14.69 9.72
N ASP A 105 -16.04 14.59 9.17
CA ASP A 105 -17.15 13.78 9.71
C ASP A 105 -16.98 12.25 9.47
N GLY A 106 -15.92 11.84 8.78
CA GLY A 106 -15.61 10.44 8.50
C GLY A 106 -15.00 10.25 7.12
N ALA A 107 -14.91 8.99 6.70
CA ALA A 107 -14.54 8.63 5.34
C ALA A 107 -15.77 8.66 4.43
N GLU A 108 -15.60 9.22 3.23
CA GLU A 108 -16.58 9.20 2.15
C GLU A 108 -16.19 8.12 1.13
N ASP A 109 -17.12 7.20 0.87
CA ASP A 109 -16.95 6.10 -0.08
C ASP A 109 -17.67 6.42 -1.39
N PHE A 110 -16.96 6.29 -2.50
CA PHE A 110 -17.53 6.46 -3.84
C PHE A 110 -17.36 5.18 -4.65
N GLU A 111 -18.43 4.75 -5.31
CA GLU A 111 -18.36 3.70 -6.34
C GLU A 111 -17.45 4.14 -7.48
N ALA A 112 -16.70 3.21 -8.06
CA ALA A 112 -15.72 3.50 -9.10
C ALA A 112 -15.64 2.38 -10.15
N ASP A 113 -15.11 2.74 -11.31
CA ASP A 113 -14.75 1.84 -12.40
C ASP A 113 -13.36 2.22 -12.89
N GLY A 114 -12.37 1.40 -12.57
CA GLY A 114 -10.99 1.65 -12.98
C GLY A 114 -10.04 0.51 -12.66
N LYS A 115 -8.75 0.79 -12.74
CA LYS A 115 -7.71 -0.18 -12.38
C LYS A 115 -6.45 0.49 -11.87
N CYS A 116 -5.70 -0.27 -11.08
CA CYS A 116 -4.31 -0.01 -10.76
C CYS A 116 -3.44 -1.10 -11.39
N MET A 117 -2.32 -0.71 -12.00
CA MET A 117 -1.29 -1.60 -12.52
C MET A 117 -0.01 -1.38 -11.71
N TYR A 118 0.65 -2.46 -11.32
CA TYR A 118 1.88 -2.38 -10.55
C TYR A 118 2.78 -3.59 -10.80
N THR A 119 4.07 -3.43 -10.53
CA THR A 119 5.03 -4.54 -10.50
C THR A 119 5.35 -4.91 -9.05
N ASN A 120 5.97 -6.07 -8.85
CA ASN A 120 6.32 -6.57 -7.53
C ASN A 120 7.30 -5.62 -6.80
N PRO A 121 6.87 -4.93 -5.72
CA PRO A 121 7.71 -3.97 -5.00
C PRO A 121 8.71 -4.63 -4.04
N PHE A 122 8.72 -5.96 -3.93
CA PHE A 122 9.59 -6.72 -3.02
C PHE A 122 10.88 -7.21 -3.68
N THR A 123 11.12 -6.83 -4.94
CA THR A 123 12.30 -7.26 -5.72
C THR A 123 13.59 -6.50 -5.37
N GLY A 124 13.48 -5.38 -4.65
CA GLY A 124 14.59 -4.47 -4.38
C GLY A 124 14.83 -3.44 -5.48
N GLU A 125 14.03 -3.47 -6.54
CA GLU A 125 14.04 -2.50 -7.64
C GLU A 125 12.86 -1.53 -7.50
N PRO A 126 12.97 -0.29 -8.01
CA PRO A 126 11.83 0.62 -8.12
C PRO A 126 10.64 -0.02 -8.85
N ALA A 127 9.47 0.09 -8.24
CA ALA A 127 8.19 -0.36 -8.79
C ALA A 127 7.25 0.83 -8.93
N THR A 128 6.45 0.86 -9.99
CA THR A 128 5.48 1.93 -10.22
C THR A 128 4.07 1.40 -10.04
N VAL A 129 3.28 2.07 -9.20
CA VAL A 129 1.83 1.89 -9.09
C VAL A 129 1.16 2.97 -9.92
N THR A 130 0.42 2.58 -10.95
CA THR A 130 -0.35 3.49 -11.81
C THR A 130 -1.83 3.18 -11.72
N CYS A 131 -2.63 4.14 -11.27
CA CYS A 131 -4.07 4.01 -11.12
C CYS A 131 -4.81 5.00 -12.02
N SER A 132 -5.92 4.56 -12.60
CA SER A 132 -6.84 5.45 -13.33
C SER A 132 -8.24 4.86 -13.44
N GLY A 133 -9.25 5.73 -13.51
CA GLY A 133 -10.63 5.32 -13.71
C GLY A 133 -11.62 6.47 -13.57
N ARG A 134 -12.90 6.10 -13.41
CA ARG A 134 -14.03 7.00 -13.18
C ARG A 134 -14.66 6.71 -11.83
N ILE A 135 -15.27 7.73 -11.24
CA ILE A 135 -16.09 7.68 -10.04
C ILE A 135 -17.55 7.73 -10.50
N GLY A 136 -18.46 7.07 -9.77
CA GLY A 136 -19.88 6.99 -10.09
C GLY A 136 -20.60 8.35 -10.15
N ASP A 137 -20.01 9.39 -9.57
CA ASP A 137 -20.49 10.78 -9.63
C ASP A 137 -20.03 11.56 -10.88
N GLY A 138 -19.30 10.91 -11.79
CA GLY A 138 -18.80 11.49 -13.04
C GLY A 138 -17.38 12.05 -12.98
N ARG A 139 -16.75 12.14 -11.80
CA ARG A 139 -15.34 12.52 -11.68
C ARG A 139 -14.43 11.42 -12.22
N THR A 140 -13.18 11.78 -12.54
CA THR A 140 -12.11 10.82 -12.84
C THR A 140 -11.09 10.77 -11.70
N PHE A 141 -10.40 9.65 -11.54
CA PHE A 141 -9.23 9.57 -10.66
C PHE A 141 -8.01 9.14 -11.44
N SER A 142 -6.83 9.60 -11.03
CA SER A 142 -5.54 9.16 -11.56
C SER A 142 -4.44 9.35 -10.54
N ALA A 143 -3.58 8.33 -10.38
CA ALA A 143 -2.40 8.43 -9.54
C ALA A 143 -1.22 7.65 -10.10
N ILE A 144 -0.02 8.10 -9.74
CA ILE A 144 1.26 7.48 -10.05
C ILE A 144 2.13 7.59 -8.81
N PHE A 145 2.61 6.45 -8.33
CA PHE A 145 3.60 6.37 -7.25
C PHE A 145 4.75 5.49 -7.69
N THR A 146 5.98 5.95 -7.48
CA THR A 146 7.20 5.21 -7.80
C THR A 146 7.94 4.90 -6.51
N THR A 147 8.09 3.61 -6.17
CA THR A 147 8.84 3.18 -4.99
C THR A 147 10.33 3.45 -5.16
N ASP A 148 11.05 3.59 -4.05
CA ASP A 148 12.50 3.84 -4.03
C ASP A 148 13.35 2.55 -4.09
N GLY A 149 12.72 1.38 -4.24
CA GLY A 149 13.36 0.05 -4.22
C GLY A 149 13.73 -0.43 -2.82
N SER A 150 13.48 0.36 -1.76
CA SER A 150 13.66 -0.10 -0.40
C SER A 150 12.65 -1.17 -0.03
N LYS A 151 13.06 -2.03 0.91
CA LYS A 151 12.24 -3.13 1.40
C LYS A 151 10.96 -2.58 2.05
N PRO A 152 9.75 -3.06 1.68
CA PRO A 152 8.52 -2.64 2.35
C PRO A 152 8.52 -2.91 3.87
N GLU A 153 7.86 -2.03 4.63
CA GLU A 153 7.75 -2.09 6.11
C GLU A 153 6.36 -2.50 6.63
#